data_AF-A0A7R9L3F0-F1
#
_entry.id   AF-A0A7R9L3F0-F1
#
_cell.length_a   1.000
_cell.length_b   1.000
_cell.length_c   1.000
_cell.angle_alpha   90.00
_cell.angle_beta   90.00
_cell.angle_gamma   90.00
#
_symmetry.space_group_name_H-M   'P 1'
#
loop_
_entity.id
_entity.type
_entity.pdbx_description
1 polymer ?
#
loop_
_entity_poly.entity_id
_entity_poly.type
_entity_poly.pdbx_seq_one_letter_code
_entity_poly.pdbx_strand_id
1 'polypeptide(L)'
;DGCPISPGFTLSKVYYLKPLLANNKDKRGLALDGQLKHEDTNLASSTIVTDPTQKENLGIIVQYKVKVKLCLGPLGGDVVAELPFVLMHPKPDDNNLSTPSKPMDSTNADGEVSALDGQNQAVTEANLIQLDT
;
A
#
# COMPACT_ATOMS: atom_id res chain seq x y z
N ASP A 1 5.51 5.02 -34.84
CA ASP A 1 6.06 4.81 -33.47
C ASP A 1 7.37 5.51 -33.12
N GLY A 2 7.88 6.44 -33.93
CA GLY A 2 9.04 7.27 -33.56
C GLY A 2 10.40 6.58 -33.58
N CYS A 3 10.45 5.26 -33.81
CA CYS A 3 11.69 4.50 -34.00
C CYS A 3 11.84 4.04 -35.46
N PRO A 4 13.08 3.96 -36.01
CA PRO A 4 14.36 4.29 -35.35
C PRO A 4 14.57 5.80 -35.15
N ILE A 5 15.35 6.19 -34.13
CA ILE A 5 15.72 7.60 -33.93
C ILE A 5 16.88 7.91 -34.87
N SER A 6 16.69 8.85 -35.79
CA SER A 6 17.75 9.28 -36.71
C SER A 6 18.89 10.00 -35.98
N PRO A 7 20.14 9.90 -36.45
CA PRO A 7 21.25 10.65 -35.88
C PRO A 7 20.96 12.15 -35.82
N GLY A 8 21.23 12.77 -34.67
CA GLY A 8 20.98 14.20 -34.44
C GLY A 8 19.54 14.57 -34.07
N PHE A 9 18.61 13.60 -34.03
CA PHE A 9 17.23 13.82 -33.60
C PHE A 9 16.99 13.39 -32.15
N THR A 10 15.99 13.99 -31.51
CA THR A 10 15.52 13.65 -30.15
C THR A 10 14.09 13.12 -30.21
N LEU A 11 13.80 12.05 -29.48
CA LEU A 11 12.43 11.54 -29.26
C LEU A 11 12.04 11.71 -27.79
N SER A 12 10.89 12.34 -27.53
CA SER A 12 10.24 12.36 -26.22
C SER A 12 8.90 11.65 -26.31
N LYS A 13 8.71 10.59 -25.54
CA LYS A 13 7.48 9.78 -25.53
C LYS A 13 7.19 9.24 -24.13
N VAL A 14 5.94 9.38 -23.71
CA VAL A 14 5.45 8.82 -22.44
C VAL A 14 4.88 7.43 -22.69
N TYR A 15 5.29 6.48 -21.84
CA TYR A 15 4.77 5.11 -21.86
C TYR A 15 4.03 4.81 -20.56
N TYR A 16 2.93 4.06 -20.66
CA TYR A 16 2.13 3.62 -19.52
C TYR A 16 2.24 2.11 -19.38
N LEU A 17 2.59 1.64 -18.18
CA LEU A 17 2.72 0.23 -17.85
C LEU A 17 1.83 -0.08 -16.65
N LYS A 18 1.14 -1.23 -16.70
CA LYS A 18 0.32 -1.72 -15.58
C LYS A 18 0.76 -3.13 -15.17
N PRO A 19 1.44 -3.28 -14.02
CA PRO A 19 1.91 -4.60 -13.56
C PRO A 19 0.73 -5.41 -13.00
N LEU A 20 0.08 -6.19 -13.85
CA LEU A 20 -1.07 -7.04 -13.46
C LEU A 20 -0.69 -8.52 -13.38
N LEU A 21 -1.13 -9.21 -12.33
CA LEU A 21 -1.00 -10.67 -12.23
C LEU A 21 -1.72 -11.38 -13.38
N ALA A 22 -2.87 -10.87 -13.84
CA ALA A 22 -3.67 -11.45 -14.93
C ALA A 22 -2.84 -11.73 -16.20
N ASN A 23 -1.86 -10.85 -16.51
CA ASN A 23 -1.01 -10.96 -17.69
C ASN A 23 0.26 -11.81 -17.46
N ASN A 24 0.39 -12.42 -16.29
CA ASN A 24 1.61 -13.10 -15.85
C ASN A 24 1.32 -14.46 -15.17
N LYS A 25 0.08 -14.96 -15.22
CA LYS A 25 -0.32 -16.22 -14.56
C LYS A 25 0.39 -17.47 -15.08
N ASP A 26 0.88 -17.42 -16.31
CA ASP A 26 1.64 -18.48 -16.97
C ASP A 26 3.12 -18.51 -16.53
N LYS A 27 3.62 -17.43 -15.91
CA LYS A 27 5.00 -17.32 -15.48
C LYS A 27 5.21 -17.98 -14.12
N ARG A 28 6.29 -18.76 -14.01
CA ARG A 28 6.71 -19.42 -12.77
C ARG A 28 7.66 -18.51 -11.98
N GLY A 29 7.70 -18.69 -10.65
CA GLY A 29 8.65 -18.00 -9.78
C GLY A 29 8.30 -16.53 -9.47
N LEU A 30 7.05 -16.12 -9.70
CA LEU A 30 6.56 -14.80 -9.29
C LEU A 30 6.21 -14.80 -7.80
N ALA A 31 6.62 -13.74 -7.12
CA ALA A 31 6.17 -13.46 -5.76
C ALA A 31 4.72 -12.95 -5.82
N LEU A 32 3.84 -13.62 -5.08
CA LEU A 32 2.42 -13.31 -4.94
C LEU A 32 2.11 -13.06 -3.46
N ASP A 33 1.08 -12.28 -3.18
CA ASP A 33 0.56 -12.06 -1.81
C ASP A 33 -0.30 -13.23 -1.30
N GLY A 34 -0.73 -14.12 -2.20
CA GLY A 34 -1.55 -15.28 -1.90
C GLY A 34 -1.25 -16.47 -2.83
N GLN A 35 -2.13 -17.47 -2.84
CA GLN A 35 -1.98 -18.62 -3.74
C GLN A 35 -2.60 -18.31 -5.10
N LEU A 36 -1.91 -18.64 -6.20
CA LEU A 36 -2.29 -18.34 -7.59
C LEU A 36 -3.73 -18.72 -7.99
N LYS A 37 -4.34 -19.69 -7.30
CA LYS A 37 -5.71 -20.16 -7.54
C LYS A 37 -6.80 -19.23 -6.99
N HIS A 38 -6.47 -18.37 -6.01
CA HIS A 38 -7.46 -17.46 -5.45
C HIS A 38 -7.62 -16.24 -6.36
N GLU A 39 -8.85 -15.72 -6.40
CA GLU A 39 -9.23 -14.62 -7.27
C GLU A 39 -8.69 -13.27 -6.77
N ASP A 40 -8.53 -13.12 -5.46
CA ASP A 40 -8.05 -11.93 -4.77
C ASP A 40 -6.51 -11.82 -4.72
N THR A 41 -5.80 -12.85 -5.20
CA THR A 41 -4.33 -12.84 -5.23
C THR A 41 -3.80 -11.86 -6.28
N ASN A 42 -2.80 -11.07 -5.89
CA ASN A 42 -2.07 -10.15 -6.75
C ASN A 42 -0.55 -10.44 -6.73
N LEU A 43 0.20 -9.59 -7.44
CA LEU A 43 1.66 -9.55 -7.29
C LEU A 43 1.98 -9.11 -5.85
N ALA A 44 3.02 -9.71 -5.26
CA ALA A 44 3.42 -9.36 -3.90
C ALA A 44 3.76 -7.87 -3.76
N SER A 45 3.44 -7.28 -2.61
CA SER A 45 3.88 -5.92 -2.29
C SER A 45 5.41 -5.85 -2.18
N SER A 46 5.97 -4.66 -2.38
CA SER A 46 7.40 -4.41 -2.18
C SER A 46 7.79 -4.55 -0.71
N THR A 47 8.92 -5.19 -0.45
CA THR A 47 9.47 -5.31 0.91
C THR A 47 10.17 -4.01 1.28
N ILE A 48 9.71 -3.36 2.36
CA ILE A 48 10.36 -2.17 2.90
C ILE A 48 11.40 -2.59 3.92
N VAL A 49 12.66 -2.29 3.65
CA VAL A 49 13.79 -2.56 4.57
C VAL A 49 14.25 -1.22 5.13
N THR A 50 13.93 -0.96 6.40
CA THR A 50 14.33 0.26 7.11
C THR A 50 15.73 0.13 7.71
N ASP A 51 16.10 -1.06 8.16
CA ASP A 51 17.43 -1.39 8.67
C ASP A 51 18.04 -2.54 7.86
N PRO A 52 19.22 -2.35 7.23
CA PRO A 52 19.88 -3.40 6.45
C PRO A 52 20.17 -4.67 7.25
N THR A 53 20.32 -4.60 8.59
CA THR A 53 20.56 -5.78 9.43
C THR A 53 19.34 -6.71 9.48
N GLN A 54 18.14 -6.18 9.28
CA GLN A 54 16.90 -6.97 9.30
C GLN A 54 16.68 -7.76 8.01
N LYS A 55 17.41 -7.43 6.94
CA LYS A 55 17.24 -8.02 5.61
C LYS A 55 17.32 -9.55 5.63
N GLU A 56 18.21 -10.12 6.44
CA GLU A 56 18.45 -11.57 6.51
C GLU A 56 17.29 -12.34 7.17
N ASN A 57 16.45 -11.65 7.95
CA ASN A 57 15.34 -12.26 8.70
C ASN A 57 14.00 -12.24 7.95
N LEU A 58 13.89 -11.54 6.81
CA LEU A 58 12.62 -11.26 6.12
C LEU A 58 12.16 -12.36 5.15
N GLY A 59 12.95 -13.42 4.96
CA GLY A 59 12.63 -14.50 4.03
C GLY A 59 12.68 -14.02 2.57
N ILE A 60 11.53 -13.79 1.95
CA ILE A 60 11.43 -13.36 0.54
C ILE A 60 11.40 -11.84 0.47
N ILE A 61 12.36 -11.25 -0.25
CA ILE A 61 12.43 -9.82 -0.50
C ILE A 61 11.96 -9.54 -1.93
N VAL A 62 10.95 -8.68 -2.05
CA VAL A 62 10.33 -8.31 -3.32
C VAL A 62 10.67 -6.85 -3.64
N GLN A 63 11.24 -6.60 -4.82
CA GLN A 63 11.58 -5.27 -5.31
C GLN A 63 11.14 -5.13 -6.77
N TYR A 64 10.56 -3.98 -7.11
CA TYR A 64 10.16 -3.66 -8.46
C TYR A 64 11.01 -2.54 -9.05
N LYS A 65 11.20 -2.62 -10.38
CA LYS A 65 11.85 -1.58 -11.18
C LYS A 65 11.25 -1.54 -12.58
N VAL A 66 11.16 -0.33 -13.13
CA VAL A 66 10.92 -0.11 -14.56
C VAL A 66 12.26 -0.09 -15.25
N LYS A 67 12.40 -0.86 -16.34
CA LYS A 67 13.62 -0.92 -17.14
C LYS A 67 13.31 -0.40 -18.54
N VAL A 68 14.01 0.66 -18.94
CA VAL A 68 13.96 1.21 -20.30
C VAL A 68 15.22 0.77 -21.03
N LYS A 69 15.04 0.10 -22.17
CA LYS A 69 16.13 -0.43 -22.99
C LYS A 69 16.07 0.21 -24.38
N LEU A 70 17.13 0.92 -24.75
CA LEU A 70 17.33 1.49 -26.07
C LEU A 70 18.30 0.58 -26.84
N CYS A 71 17.79 -0.06 -27.90
CA CYS A 71 18.58 -0.94 -28.77
C CYS A 71 19.21 -0.12 -29.89
N LEU A 72 20.55 -0.03 -29.95
CA LEU A 72 21.28 0.81 -30.91
C LEU A 72 21.65 0.10 -32.22
N GLY A 73 21.08 -1.08 -32.47
CA GLY A 73 21.32 -1.89 -33.67
C GLY A 73 22.49 -2.87 -33.54
N PRO A 74 22.90 -3.53 -34.63
CA PRO A 74 23.76 -4.73 -34.59
C PRO A 74 25.15 -4.54 -33.97
N LEU A 75 25.70 -3.32 -34.04
CA LEU A 75 27.04 -3.01 -33.54
C LEU A 75 27.03 -2.08 -32.32
N GLY A 76 25.90 -1.44 -32.02
CA GLY A 76 25.79 -0.41 -30.98
C GLY A 76 25.44 -0.95 -29.59
N GLY A 77 25.05 -2.22 -29.49
CA GLY A 77 24.59 -2.80 -28.24
C GLY A 77 23.32 -2.13 -27.70
N ASP A 78 23.17 -2.15 -26.38
CA ASP A 78 21.98 -1.67 -25.69
C ASP A 78 22.34 -0.66 -24.60
N VAL A 79 21.57 0.44 -24.53
CA VAL A 79 21.61 1.37 -23.40
C VAL A 79 20.42 1.10 -22.51
N VAL A 80 20.66 0.98 -21.20
CA VAL A 80 19.64 0.61 -20.23
C VAL A 80 19.56 1.65 -19.11
N ALA A 81 18.35 2.08 -18.80
CA ALA A 81 18.03 2.83 -17.59
C ALA A 81 17.07 2.02 -16.72
N GLU A 82 17.27 2.04 -15.41
CA GLU A 82 16.42 1.37 -14.43
C GLU A 82 15.92 2.37 -13.40
N LEU A 83 14.61 2.35 -13.12
CA LEU A 83 13.96 3.19 -12.13
C LEU A 83 13.26 2.31 -11.09
N PRO A 84 13.74 2.25 -9.84
CA PRO A 84 13.06 1.50 -8.78
C PRO A 84 11.74 2.17 -8.38
N PHE A 85 10.75 1.38 -8.00
CA PHE A 85 9.49 1.87 -7.44
C PHE A 85 8.91 0.91 -6.41
N VAL A 86 7.96 1.39 -5.61
CA VAL A 86 7.27 0.61 -4.58
C VAL A 86 5.86 0.28 -5.05
N LEU A 87 5.52 -1.01 -5.08
CA LEU A 87 4.19 -1.53 -5.33
C LEU A 87 3.56 -1.94 -3.99
N MET A 88 2.38 -1.39 -3.66
CA MET A 88 1.67 -1.67 -2.41
C MET A 88 0.19 -1.89 -2.69
N HIS A 89 -0.50 -2.49 -1.72
CA HIS A 89 -1.96 -2.53 -1.70
C HIS A 89 -2.54 -1.11 -1.59
N PRO A 90 -3.73 -0.87 -2.20
CA PRO A 90 -4.45 0.37 -1.99
C PRO A 90 -4.78 0.54 -0.50
N LYS A 91 -4.91 1.79 -0.07
CA LYS A 91 -5.42 2.09 1.28
C LYS A 91 -6.85 1.52 1.41
N PRO A 92 -7.19 0.81 2.49
CA PRO A 92 -8.56 0.39 2.75
C PRO A 92 -9.52 1.59 2.83
N ASP A 93 -10.78 1.39 2.45
CA ASP A 93 -11.82 2.43 2.59
C ASP A 93 -12.19 2.66 4.07
N ASP A 94 -12.29 3.92 4.48
CA ASP A 94 -12.54 4.33 5.88
C ASP A 94 -14.02 4.09 6.34
N ASN A 95 -14.87 3.47 5.51
CA ASN A 95 -16.33 3.33 5.72
C ASN A 95 -16.77 2.28 6.75
N ASN A 96 -15.85 1.64 7.48
CA ASN A 96 -16.16 0.65 8.52
C ASN A 96 -15.96 1.17 9.96
N LEU A 97 -15.91 2.49 10.15
CA LEU A 97 -16.21 3.07 11.46
C LEU A 97 -17.73 3.12 11.62
N SER A 98 -18.33 1.97 11.91
CA SER A 98 -19.67 1.92 12.47
C SER A 98 -19.67 2.86 13.68
N THR A 99 -20.36 3.99 13.53
CA THR A 99 -20.77 4.83 14.66
C THR A 99 -21.28 3.90 15.76
N PRO A 100 -20.77 3.99 17.00
CA PRO A 100 -21.39 3.27 18.10
C PRO A 100 -22.82 3.79 18.14
N SER A 101 -23.78 2.95 17.77
CA SER A 101 -25.18 3.22 18.01
C SER A 101 -25.30 3.50 19.50
N LYS A 102 -25.49 4.77 19.86
CA LYS A 102 -25.98 5.13 21.19
C LYS A 102 -27.10 4.15 21.50
N PRO A 103 -27.10 3.46 22.64
CA PRO A 103 -28.29 2.73 23.05
C PRO A 103 -29.39 3.79 23.16
N MET A 104 -30.38 3.71 22.26
CA MET A 104 -31.65 4.39 22.46
C MET A 104 -32.30 3.68 23.64
N ASP A 105 -32.02 4.20 24.82
CA ASP A 105 -32.67 3.78 26.04
C ASP A 105 -34.15 4.16 25.96
N SER A 106 -34.99 3.15 26.04
CA SER A 106 -36.44 3.22 26.07
C SER A 106 -36.90 3.94 27.34
N THR A 107 -37.35 5.19 27.21
CA THR A 107 -38.09 5.84 28.30
C THR A 107 -39.54 5.37 28.29
N ASN A 108 -39.81 4.26 29.00
CA ASN A 108 -41.11 4.02 29.61
C ASN A 108 -41.05 4.60 31.03
N ALA A 109 -41.94 5.54 31.32
CA ALA A 109 -42.13 6.08 32.66
C ALA A 109 -42.87 5.08 33.55
N ASP A 110 -42.57 5.19 34.84
CA ASP A 110 -43.32 4.75 36.04
C ASP A 110 -42.94 3.41 36.67
N GLY A 111 -42.18 3.48 37.78
CA GLY A 111 -42.04 2.39 38.74
C GLY A 111 -40.82 2.42 39.69
N GLU A 112 -40.94 3.22 40.77
CA GLU A 112 -40.49 2.92 42.14
C GLU A 112 -39.02 2.54 42.51
N VAL A 113 -38.41 3.45 43.29
CA VAL A 113 -37.56 3.30 44.51
C VAL A 113 -36.42 2.26 44.60
N SER A 114 -35.18 2.73 44.79
CA SER A 114 -34.51 2.75 46.11
C SER A 114 -32.97 2.92 46.04
N ALA A 115 -32.52 4.04 46.62
CA ALA A 115 -31.46 4.19 47.62
C ALA A 115 -29.99 3.69 47.39
N LEU A 116 -29.09 4.52 47.96
CA LEU A 116 -27.71 4.27 48.43
C LEU A 116 -26.61 4.39 47.33
N ASP A 117 -25.47 5.04 47.50
CA ASP A 117 -24.86 5.87 48.55
C ASP A 117 -23.53 6.42 47.98
N GLY A 118 -22.97 7.47 48.60
CA GLY A 118 -21.51 7.65 48.68
C GLY A 118 -20.70 8.18 47.47
N GLN A 119 -20.51 9.50 47.44
CA GLN A 119 -19.23 10.23 47.29
C GLN A 119 -18.03 9.53 46.61
N ASN A 120 -17.45 10.12 45.56
CA ASN A 120 -16.21 10.94 45.68
C ASN A 120 -15.81 11.63 44.35
N GLN A 121 -15.40 12.89 44.44
CA GLN A 121 -14.73 13.63 43.37
C GLN A 121 -13.28 13.14 43.22
N ALA A 122 -12.80 13.04 41.97
CA ALA A 122 -11.39 13.28 41.65
C ALA A 122 -11.28 13.90 40.26
N VAL A 123 -10.88 15.17 40.25
CA VAL A 123 -10.49 15.96 39.10
C VAL A 123 -9.17 15.43 38.56
N THR A 124 -9.05 15.21 37.25
CA THR A 124 -7.83 15.53 36.50
C THR A 124 -8.16 15.85 35.05
N GLU A 125 -8.06 17.13 34.74
CA GLU A 125 -7.84 17.64 33.38
C GLU A 125 -6.47 17.16 32.89
N ALA A 126 -6.44 16.43 31.78
CA ALA A 126 -5.21 16.24 31.00
C ALA A 126 -5.57 15.79 29.58
N ASN A 127 -5.94 16.74 28.73
CA ASN A 127 -5.85 16.60 27.28
C ASN A 127 -5.58 17.97 26.67
N LEU A 128 -4.34 18.45 26.84
CA LEU A 128 -3.78 19.54 26.06
C LEU A 128 -2.65 18.95 25.22
N ILE A 129 -2.87 18.83 23.91
CA ILE A 129 -1.80 18.53 22.96
C ILE A 129 -1.44 19.86 22.30
N GLN A 130 -0.28 20.42 22.67
CA GLN A 130 0.36 21.51 21.96
C GLN A 130 1.09 20.95 20.73
N LEU A 131 0.91 21.60 19.58
CA LEU A 131 1.73 21.40 18.39
C LEU A 131 2.80 22.49 18.38
N ASP A 132 4.07 22.10 18.51
CA ASP A 132 5.19 22.99 18.28
C ASP A 132 5.30 23.33 16.78
N THR A 133 5.54 24.61 16.48
CA THR A 133 5.91 25.16 15.16
C THR A 133 7.41 25.45 15.16
#